data_AF-A0A091BF95-F1
#
_entry.id   AF-A0A091BF95-F1
#
_cell.length_a   1.000
_cell.length_b   1.000
_cell.length_c   1.000
_cell.angle_alpha   90.00
_cell.angle_beta   90.00
_cell.angle_gamma   90.00
#
_symmetry.space_group_name_H-M   'P 1'
#
loop_
_entity.id
_entity.type
_entity.pdbx_description
1 polymer ?
#
loop_
_entity_poly.entity_id
_entity_poly.type
_entity_poly.pdbx_seq_one_letter_code
_entity_poly.pdbx_strand_id
1 'polypeptide(L)'
;MNPPLWLCGVLALASQCALAQDCVVVDCGKGDRCDVAPTHLTATLPAGLVIRSIRGDTQLFLRDGASDTTCRRVTRLSAPVSLDHSRVYGAIALTGTLRVRGLVRFEPNDGGVLEFRPAKRTFLRTGKFFNANFQRIKLDEAMPPVHLVPPKRLGNADCWQASATAELSGFHVLVGDSSSAGSYAQRARLTNLGDFTRCQWGGD
;
A
#
# COMPACT_ATOMS: atom_id res chain seq x y z
N MET A 1 64.06 -29.55 -37.71
CA MET A 1 63.56 -28.16 -37.66
C MET A 1 62.12 -28.19 -37.20
N ASN A 2 61.84 -27.64 -36.01
CA ASN A 2 60.55 -27.12 -35.55
C ASN A 2 60.82 -26.37 -34.22
N PRO A 3 60.42 -25.09 -34.09
CA PRO A 3 60.51 -24.32 -32.84
C PRO A 3 59.08 -24.16 -32.21
N PRO A 4 58.81 -23.30 -31.20
CA PRO A 4 58.32 -23.75 -29.89
C PRO A 4 56.94 -23.15 -29.45
N LEU A 5 56.50 -23.62 -28.28
CA LEU A 5 55.43 -23.14 -27.36
C LEU A 5 55.05 -21.66 -27.46
N TRP A 6 53.73 -21.37 -27.53
CA TRP A 6 53.11 -20.19 -26.89
C TRP A 6 51.75 -20.57 -26.28
N LEU A 7 51.66 -20.47 -24.94
CA LEU A 7 50.41 -20.40 -24.19
C LEU A 7 49.76 -19.02 -24.40
N CYS A 8 48.50 -19.00 -24.84
CA CYS A 8 47.49 -18.01 -24.47
C CYS A 8 46.17 -18.81 -24.42
N GLY A 9 45.56 -19.11 -23.28
CA GLY A 9 45.14 -18.11 -22.31
C GLY A 9 43.89 -17.38 -22.82
N VAL A 10 42.80 -18.12 -23.07
CA VAL A 10 41.47 -17.50 -23.20
C VAL A 10 40.56 -18.10 -22.14
N LEU A 11 40.70 -17.56 -20.94
CA LEU A 11 39.61 -17.43 -19.98
C LEU A 11 38.49 -16.65 -20.68
N ALA A 12 37.52 -17.36 -21.27
CA ALA A 12 36.26 -16.75 -21.65
C ALA A 12 35.46 -16.48 -20.37
N LEU A 13 35.76 -15.30 -19.83
CA LEU A 13 34.97 -14.52 -18.88
C LEU A 13 33.48 -14.84 -18.95
N ALA A 14 32.98 -15.34 -17.82
CA ALA A 14 31.79 -14.84 -17.14
C ALA A 14 30.69 -14.28 -18.08
N SER A 15 29.96 -15.16 -18.75
CA SER A 15 28.52 -14.93 -18.93
C SER A 15 27.81 -15.29 -17.63
N GLN A 16 28.17 -14.57 -16.55
CA GLN A 16 27.33 -14.59 -15.35
C GLN A 16 26.02 -13.97 -15.78
N CYS A 17 24.97 -14.78 -15.72
CA CYS A 17 23.59 -14.40 -15.90
C CYS A 17 23.40 -12.95 -15.45
N ALA A 18 22.95 -12.10 -16.38
CA ALA A 18 22.09 -11.01 -15.97
C ALA A 18 20.87 -11.68 -15.33
N LEU A 19 20.97 -12.00 -14.03
CA LEU A 19 19.82 -12.11 -13.18
C LEU A 19 19.12 -10.79 -13.37
N ALA A 20 18.07 -10.78 -14.19
CA ALA A 20 17.09 -9.72 -14.16
C ALA A 20 16.64 -9.69 -12.70
N GLN A 21 17.23 -8.79 -11.90
CA GLN A 21 17.01 -8.77 -10.48
C GLN A 21 15.53 -8.44 -10.28
N ASP A 22 14.79 -9.43 -9.78
CA ASP A 22 13.34 -9.40 -9.66
C ASP A 22 12.86 -8.51 -8.51
N CYS A 23 13.74 -7.68 -7.94
CA CYS A 23 13.43 -6.71 -6.91
C CYS A 23 14.19 -5.39 -7.09
N VAL A 24 13.49 -4.27 -6.84
CA VAL A 24 14.08 -2.93 -6.80
C VAL A 24 13.70 -2.20 -5.52
N VAL A 25 14.60 -1.36 -5.02
CA VAL A 25 14.33 -0.38 -3.96
C VAL A 25 14.28 1.01 -4.58
N VAL A 26 13.18 1.72 -4.41
CA VAL A 26 13.06 3.08 -4.90
C VAL A 26 13.88 4.01 -4.03
N ASP A 27 14.89 4.64 -4.60
CA ASP A 27 15.72 5.66 -3.96
C ASP A 27 15.35 7.03 -4.55
N CYS A 28 15.44 8.08 -3.75
CA CYS A 28 15.18 9.45 -4.17
C CYS A 28 16.41 10.35 -4.06
N GLY A 29 17.54 9.81 -3.58
CA GLY A 29 18.82 10.51 -3.42
C GLY A 29 18.83 11.63 -2.38
N LYS A 30 17.76 11.82 -1.59
CA LYS A 30 17.64 12.91 -0.60
C LYS A 30 17.28 12.42 0.82
N GLY A 31 17.50 11.14 1.12
CA GLY A 31 17.24 10.49 2.42
C GLY A 31 15.83 9.90 2.58
N ASP A 32 15.59 9.22 3.70
CA ASP A 32 14.50 8.23 3.95
C ASP A 32 13.05 8.78 3.95
N ARG A 33 12.82 10.07 3.63
CA ARG A 33 11.51 10.77 3.74
C ARG A 33 11.14 11.57 2.50
N CYS A 34 11.62 11.12 1.36
CA CYS A 34 11.31 11.68 0.07
C CYS A 34 10.18 10.92 -0.63
N ASP A 35 9.54 11.60 -1.57
CA ASP A 35 8.55 11.02 -2.46
C ASP A 35 9.03 11.11 -3.91
N VAL A 36 8.87 10.02 -4.66
CA VAL A 36 9.16 9.94 -6.08
C VAL A 36 7.84 9.88 -6.85
N ALA A 37 7.62 10.82 -7.78
CA ALA A 37 6.45 10.80 -8.65
C ALA A 37 6.51 9.59 -9.61
N PRO A 38 5.42 8.83 -9.79
CA PRO A 38 5.45 7.60 -10.57
C PRO A 38 4.90 7.83 -11.96
N THR A 39 5.76 7.73 -12.98
CA THR A 39 5.32 7.64 -14.39
C THR A 39 5.11 6.19 -14.84
N HIS A 40 5.55 5.22 -14.04
CA HIS A 40 5.62 3.81 -14.41
C HIS A 40 5.05 2.85 -13.35
N LEU A 41 4.29 3.35 -12.37
CA LEU A 41 3.50 2.48 -11.48
C LEU A 41 2.05 2.47 -11.93
N THR A 42 1.46 1.29 -11.98
CA THR A 42 0.07 1.08 -12.35
C THR A 42 -0.61 0.17 -11.35
N ALA A 43 -1.91 0.32 -11.19
CA ALA A 43 -2.77 -0.58 -10.45
C ALA A 43 -4.20 -0.41 -10.97
N THR A 44 -5.02 -1.45 -10.86
CA THR A 44 -6.44 -1.39 -11.20
C THR A 44 -7.20 -0.74 -10.04
N LEU A 45 -7.34 0.57 -10.09
CA LEU A 45 -7.98 1.38 -9.05
C LEU A 45 -9.46 1.69 -9.40
N PRO A 46 -10.30 2.02 -8.40
CA PRO A 46 -11.58 2.66 -8.66
C PRO A 46 -11.43 3.92 -9.51
N ALA A 47 -12.47 4.24 -10.28
CA ALA A 47 -12.52 5.47 -11.05
C ALA A 47 -12.26 6.70 -10.16
N GLY A 48 -11.37 7.58 -10.61
CA GLY A 48 -11.00 8.81 -9.91
C GLY A 48 -9.82 8.67 -8.95
N LEU A 49 -9.35 7.45 -8.64
CA LEU A 49 -8.13 7.25 -7.84
C LEU A 49 -6.90 7.05 -8.75
N VAL A 50 -5.79 7.70 -8.38
CA VAL A 50 -4.53 7.66 -9.13
C VAL A 50 -3.35 7.56 -8.17
N ILE A 51 -2.32 6.79 -8.54
CA ILE A 51 -1.05 6.75 -7.78
C ILE A 51 -0.30 8.06 -8.01
N ARG A 52 -0.01 8.79 -6.93
CA ARG A 52 0.64 10.10 -6.96
C ARG A 52 2.14 10.05 -6.69
N SER A 53 2.54 9.23 -5.73
CA SER A 53 3.95 9.07 -5.32
C SER A 53 4.20 7.73 -4.65
N ILE A 54 5.46 7.34 -4.66
CA ILE A 54 6.01 6.24 -3.88
C ILE A 54 7.11 6.82 -2.99
N ARG A 55 7.14 6.43 -1.71
CA ARG A 55 8.15 6.90 -0.78
C ARG A 55 9.50 6.23 -1.10
N GLY A 56 10.59 6.95 -0.83
CA GLY A 56 11.93 6.37 -0.79
C GLY A 56 11.99 5.12 0.11
N ASP A 57 12.93 4.24 -0.21
CA ASP A 57 13.14 2.91 0.38
C ASP A 57 11.99 1.92 0.23
N THR A 58 10.97 2.25 -0.60
CA THR A 58 9.94 1.27 -0.94
C THR A 58 10.52 0.17 -1.82
N GLN A 59 10.36 -1.08 -1.38
CA GLN A 59 10.79 -2.28 -2.06
C GLN A 59 9.67 -2.80 -2.95
N LEU A 60 10.01 -3.13 -4.19
CA LEU A 60 9.12 -3.68 -5.20
C LEU A 60 9.68 -5.00 -5.69
N PHE A 61 8.95 -6.08 -5.44
CA PHE A 61 9.25 -7.42 -5.94
C PHE A 61 8.42 -7.65 -7.20
N LEU A 62 9.10 -7.66 -8.34
CA LEU A 62 8.51 -7.65 -9.67
C LEU A 62 7.95 -9.02 -10.08
N ARG A 63 8.33 -10.09 -9.38
CA ARG A 63 7.86 -11.47 -9.59
C ARG A 63 7.72 -12.21 -8.26
N ASP A 64 6.84 -13.21 -8.24
CA ASP A 64 6.68 -14.12 -7.11
C ASP A 64 7.97 -14.93 -6.89
N GLY A 65 8.47 -14.98 -5.65
CA GLY A 65 9.68 -15.71 -5.27
C GLY A 65 10.99 -14.88 -5.25
N ALA A 66 10.93 -13.59 -5.58
CA ALA A 66 12.06 -12.69 -5.42
C ALA A 66 12.45 -12.55 -3.93
N SER A 67 13.77 -12.60 -3.66
CA SER A 67 14.34 -12.57 -2.30
C SER A 67 14.66 -11.15 -1.83
N ASP A 68 14.40 -10.88 -0.54
CA ASP A 68 14.61 -9.59 0.13
C ASP A 68 16.10 -9.16 0.20
N THR A 69 17.03 -10.07 -0.08
CA THR A 69 18.45 -9.89 0.24
C THR A 69 19.27 -9.14 -0.81
N THR A 70 18.78 -8.93 -2.04
CA THR A 70 19.55 -8.28 -3.12
C THR A 70 18.72 -7.39 -4.04
N CYS A 71 17.89 -6.50 -3.48
CA CYS A 71 17.12 -5.54 -4.28
C CYS A 71 18.00 -4.40 -4.81
N ARG A 72 17.92 -4.11 -6.11
CA ARG A 72 18.68 -3.02 -6.73
C ARG A 72 18.08 -1.67 -6.39
N ARG A 73 18.88 -0.73 -5.87
CA ARG A 73 18.44 0.65 -5.71
C ARG A 73 18.30 1.35 -7.07
N VAL A 74 17.14 1.97 -7.29
CA VAL A 74 16.83 2.70 -8.53
C VAL A 74 16.19 4.04 -8.20
N THR A 75 16.56 5.08 -8.92
CA THR A 75 15.92 6.40 -8.78
C THR A 75 14.69 6.57 -9.68
N ARG A 76 14.55 5.68 -10.67
CA ARG A 76 13.43 5.60 -11.60
C ARG A 76 13.19 4.15 -12.00
N LEU A 77 11.92 3.81 -12.24
CA LEU A 77 11.56 2.53 -12.83
C LEU A 77 11.81 2.58 -14.34
N SER A 78 12.59 1.63 -14.85
CA SER A 78 12.94 1.55 -16.28
C SER A 78 11.82 1.01 -17.16
N ALA A 79 10.80 0.39 -16.56
CA ALA A 79 9.64 -0.17 -17.23
C ALA A 79 8.39 -0.02 -16.34
N PRO A 80 7.17 -0.05 -16.92
CA PRO A 80 5.94 -0.11 -16.15
C PRO A 80 5.91 -1.31 -15.19
N VAL A 81 5.54 -1.05 -13.94
CA VAL A 81 5.34 -2.06 -12.88
C VAL A 81 3.88 -1.98 -12.43
N SER A 82 3.19 -3.12 -12.45
CA SER A 82 1.82 -3.23 -11.95
C SER A 82 1.84 -3.73 -10.51
N LEU A 83 1.30 -2.94 -9.59
CA LEU A 83 1.16 -3.30 -8.18
C LEU A 83 0.21 -4.49 -7.98
N ASP A 84 -0.66 -4.79 -8.94
CA ASP A 84 -1.54 -5.96 -8.89
C ASP A 84 -0.80 -7.29 -9.08
N HIS A 85 0.40 -7.24 -9.65
CA HIS A 85 1.24 -8.39 -9.95
C HIS A 85 2.60 -8.34 -9.24
N SER A 86 2.78 -7.41 -8.30
CA SER A 86 4.03 -7.23 -7.56
C SER A 86 3.75 -7.26 -6.06
N ARG A 87 4.75 -7.70 -5.27
CA ARG A 87 4.73 -7.46 -3.82
C ARG A 87 5.41 -6.13 -3.54
N VAL A 88 4.84 -5.36 -2.63
CA VAL A 88 5.35 -4.05 -2.23
C VAL A 88 5.57 -4.03 -0.74
N TYR A 89 6.68 -3.46 -0.29
CA TYR A 89 6.94 -3.14 1.11
C TYR A 89 7.44 -1.70 1.20
N GLY A 90 6.64 -0.83 1.79
CA GLY A 90 6.92 0.61 1.85
C GLY A 90 5.66 1.46 1.76
N ALA A 91 5.77 2.69 1.25
CA ALA A 91 4.68 3.65 1.30
C ALA A 91 4.31 4.19 -0.08
N ILE A 92 3.00 4.26 -0.36
CA ILE A 92 2.44 4.74 -1.62
C ILE A 92 1.38 5.79 -1.33
N ALA A 93 1.42 6.93 -2.02
CA ALA A 93 0.38 7.93 -1.94
C ALA A 93 -0.55 7.85 -3.16
N LEU A 94 -1.86 7.89 -2.93
CA LEU A 94 -2.88 7.99 -3.96
C LEU A 94 -3.63 9.32 -3.82
N THR A 95 -4.02 9.90 -4.94
CA THR A 95 -4.95 11.04 -5.00
C THR A 95 -6.29 10.62 -5.57
N GLY A 96 -7.29 11.48 -5.38
CA GLY A 96 -8.66 11.22 -5.81
C GLY A 96 -9.63 11.03 -4.66
N THR A 97 -10.87 10.71 -5.00
CA THR A 97 -11.98 10.56 -4.05
C THR A 97 -12.68 9.23 -4.23
N LEU A 98 -12.88 8.52 -3.13
CA LEU A 98 -13.66 7.31 -3.03
C LEU A 98 -14.96 7.60 -2.28
N ARG A 99 -16.11 7.37 -2.92
CA ARG A 99 -17.42 7.48 -2.29
C ARG A 99 -18.09 6.12 -2.22
N VAL A 100 -18.37 5.65 -1.00
CA VAL A 100 -18.72 4.26 -0.76
C VAL A 100 -19.56 4.08 0.52
N ARG A 101 -20.41 3.05 0.52
CA ARG A 101 -21.12 2.58 1.72
C ARG A 101 -20.34 1.47 2.41
N GLY A 102 -20.39 1.46 3.74
CA GLY A 102 -19.68 0.48 4.54
C GLY A 102 -20.00 0.63 6.02
N LEU A 103 -19.10 0.16 6.85
CA LEU A 103 -19.16 0.29 8.29
C LEU A 103 -18.03 1.22 8.74
N VAL A 104 -18.35 2.18 9.61
CA VAL A 104 -17.32 2.80 10.45
C VAL A 104 -17.22 2.01 11.73
N ARG A 105 -15.99 1.78 12.20
CA ARG A 105 -15.70 0.97 13.38
C ARG A 105 -14.68 1.67 14.26
N PHE A 106 -15.02 1.80 15.52
CA PHE A 106 -14.12 2.20 16.59
C PHE A 106 -13.55 0.95 17.24
N GLU A 107 -12.23 0.84 17.24
CA GLU A 107 -11.47 -0.25 17.84
C GLU A 107 -10.03 0.20 18.09
N PRO A 108 -9.72 0.79 19.26
CA PRO A 108 -8.39 1.25 19.59
C PRO A 108 -7.35 0.12 19.50
N ASN A 109 -6.30 0.36 18.72
CA ASN A 109 -5.13 -0.51 18.59
C ASN A 109 -3.88 0.32 18.20
N ASP A 110 -2.71 -0.33 18.17
CA ASP A 110 -1.43 0.33 17.83
C ASP A 110 -1.41 0.97 16.44
N GLY A 111 -2.29 0.52 15.54
CA GLY A 111 -2.41 1.00 14.18
C GLY A 111 -3.42 2.12 13.98
N GLY A 112 -4.24 2.46 14.98
CA GLY A 112 -5.29 3.47 14.88
C GLY A 112 -6.51 3.16 15.75
N VAL A 113 -7.44 4.11 15.80
CA VAL A 113 -8.64 4.06 16.64
C VAL A 113 -9.90 3.89 15.80
N LEU A 114 -9.96 4.56 14.65
CA LEU A 114 -11.17 4.62 13.82
C LEU A 114 -10.88 4.16 12.40
N GLU A 115 -11.65 3.17 11.95
CA GLU A 115 -11.52 2.61 10.61
C GLU A 115 -12.86 2.65 9.87
N PHE A 116 -12.79 2.84 8.56
CA PHE A 116 -13.88 2.60 7.65
C PHE A 116 -13.64 1.29 6.89
N ARG A 117 -14.65 0.42 6.89
CA ARG A 117 -14.66 -0.88 6.21
C ARG A 117 -15.67 -0.83 5.07
N PRO A 118 -15.22 -0.59 3.82
CA PRO A 118 -16.08 -0.58 2.65
C PRO A 118 -16.84 -1.90 2.47
N ALA A 119 -18.07 -1.84 1.97
CA ALA A 119 -18.81 -3.06 1.65
C ALA A 119 -18.04 -3.89 0.60
N LYS A 120 -17.91 -5.22 0.80
CA LYS A 120 -17.13 -6.13 -0.07
C LYS A 120 -17.40 -5.96 -1.57
N ARG A 121 -18.67 -5.70 -1.93
CA ARG A 121 -19.10 -5.49 -3.32
C ARG A 121 -18.48 -4.26 -4.01
N THR A 122 -17.97 -3.29 -3.25
CA THR A 122 -17.32 -2.08 -3.78
C THR A 122 -16.11 -2.44 -4.64
N PHE A 123 -15.46 -3.57 -4.35
CA PHE A 123 -14.13 -3.91 -4.85
C PHE A 123 -14.11 -5.00 -5.93
N LEU A 124 -15.28 -5.41 -6.44
CA LEU A 124 -15.38 -6.53 -7.40
C LEU A 124 -14.68 -6.29 -8.74
N ARG A 125 -14.34 -5.04 -9.07
CA ARG A 125 -13.66 -4.66 -10.33
C ARG A 125 -12.29 -4.02 -10.12
N THR A 126 -11.77 -4.08 -8.89
CA THR A 126 -10.47 -3.51 -8.55
C THR A 126 -9.41 -4.59 -8.42
N GLY A 127 -8.16 -4.17 -8.57
CA GLY A 127 -7.00 -5.06 -8.60
C GLY A 127 -6.60 -5.58 -7.23
N LYS A 128 -5.71 -6.57 -7.22
CA LYS A 128 -5.22 -7.24 -6.01
C LYS A 128 -4.62 -6.24 -5.03
N PHE A 129 -3.86 -5.25 -5.52
CA PHE A 129 -3.25 -4.24 -4.66
C PHE A 129 -4.30 -3.45 -3.88
N PHE A 130 -5.31 -2.95 -4.57
CA PHE A 130 -6.37 -2.15 -3.95
C PHE A 130 -7.20 -3.01 -2.98
N ASN A 131 -7.58 -4.21 -3.41
CA ASN A 131 -8.38 -5.13 -2.62
C ASN A 131 -7.69 -5.58 -1.33
N ALA A 132 -6.37 -5.70 -1.32
CA ALA A 132 -5.63 -6.06 -0.12
C ALA A 132 -5.54 -4.88 0.87
N ASN A 133 -5.27 -3.67 0.36
CA ASN A 133 -4.90 -2.54 1.21
C ASN A 133 -6.06 -1.64 1.64
N PHE A 134 -7.24 -1.74 1.00
CA PHE A 134 -8.40 -0.85 1.24
C PHE A 134 -9.60 -1.53 1.93
N GLN A 135 -9.43 -2.75 2.45
CA GLN A 135 -10.47 -3.43 3.24
C GLN A 135 -10.76 -2.70 4.56
N ARG A 136 -9.72 -2.10 5.13
CA ARG A 136 -9.76 -1.30 6.35
C ARG A 136 -9.02 0.00 6.07
N ILE A 137 -9.76 1.10 6.03
CA ILE A 137 -9.22 2.43 5.77
C ILE A 137 -9.21 3.19 7.09
N LYS A 138 -8.03 3.45 7.63
CA LYS A 138 -7.82 4.20 8.86
C LYS A 138 -8.15 5.67 8.64
N LEU A 139 -8.83 6.25 9.62
CA LEU A 139 -9.32 7.63 9.59
C LEU A 139 -8.52 8.56 10.51
N ASP A 140 -7.50 8.03 11.17
CA ASP A 140 -6.69 8.72 12.19
C ASP A 140 -5.87 9.89 11.63
N GLU A 141 -5.50 9.84 10.35
CA GLU A 141 -4.77 10.90 9.64
C GLU A 141 -5.69 11.91 8.95
N ALA A 142 -7.02 11.75 9.05
CA ALA A 142 -7.95 12.62 8.36
C ALA A 142 -7.92 14.04 8.93
N MET A 143 -7.92 15.03 8.04
CA MET A 143 -7.97 16.45 8.37
C MET A 143 -9.20 17.10 7.70
N PRO A 144 -10.16 17.66 8.47
CA PRO A 144 -10.19 17.69 9.94
C PRO A 144 -10.36 16.29 10.57
N PRO A 145 -9.96 16.10 11.85
CA PRO A 145 -10.12 14.83 12.54
C PRO A 145 -11.58 14.35 12.57
N VAL A 146 -11.78 13.06 12.37
CA VAL A 146 -13.11 12.45 12.42
C VAL A 146 -13.49 12.16 13.87
N HIS A 147 -14.46 12.90 14.39
CA HIS A 147 -15.03 12.66 15.72
C HIS A 147 -16.43 12.07 15.59
N LEU A 148 -16.64 10.90 16.20
CA LEU A 148 -17.93 10.23 16.27
C LEU A 148 -18.31 10.02 17.73
N VAL A 149 -19.58 10.30 18.05
CA VAL A 149 -20.15 10.05 19.37
C VAL A 149 -21.14 8.91 19.24
N PRO A 150 -20.84 7.72 19.79
CA PRO A 150 -21.78 6.61 19.75
C PRO A 150 -22.95 6.86 20.72
N PRO A 151 -24.08 6.13 20.58
CA PRO A 151 -25.15 6.15 21.58
C PRO A 151 -24.63 5.80 22.98
N LYS A 152 -25.20 6.40 24.04
CA LYS A 152 -24.74 6.23 25.44
C LYS A 152 -24.46 4.78 25.85
N ARG A 153 -25.29 3.84 25.39
CA ARG A 153 -25.15 2.39 25.68
C ARG A 153 -23.82 1.77 25.19
N LEU A 154 -23.13 2.42 24.26
CA LEU A 154 -21.84 2.02 23.69
C LEU A 154 -20.70 2.97 24.08
N GLY A 155 -20.95 4.01 24.89
CA GLY A 155 -19.95 5.02 25.24
C GLY A 155 -18.72 4.44 25.97
N ASN A 156 -18.89 3.32 26.66
CA ASN A 156 -17.82 2.61 27.39
C ASN A 156 -17.41 1.30 26.69
N ALA A 157 -17.81 1.08 25.43
CA ALA A 157 -17.45 -0.13 24.71
C ALA A 157 -16.08 0.02 24.04
N ASP A 158 -15.21 -0.98 24.23
CA ASP A 158 -13.89 -1.04 23.57
C ASP A 158 -13.98 -1.31 22.07
N CYS A 159 -15.16 -1.67 21.58
CA CYS A 159 -15.45 -1.87 20.17
C CYS A 159 -16.90 -1.56 19.86
N TRP A 160 -17.14 -0.69 18.88
CA TRP A 160 -18.45 -0.52 18.26
C TRP A 160 -18.33 -0.22 16.77
N GLN A 161 -19.41 -0.48 16.04
CA GLN A 161 -19.50 -0.16 14.61
C GLN A 161 -20.87 0.41 14.27
N ALA A 162 -20.92 1.14 13.16
CA ALA A 162 -22.12 1.78 12.64
C ALA A 162 -22.11 1.75 11.10
N SER A 163 -23.29 1.62 10.48
CA SER A 163 -23.43 1.81 9.04
C SER A 163 -23.15 3.27 8.68
N ALA A 164 -22.45 3.50 7.58
CA ALA A 164 -22.15 4.85 7.09
C ALA A 164 -21.93 4.87 5.57
N THR A 165 -22.12 6.06 4.99
CA THR A 165 -21.59 6.42 3.67
C THR A 165 -20.39 7.34 3.87
N ALA A 166 -19.24 6.93 3.35
CA ALA A 166 -18.01 7.72 3.42
C ALA A 166 -17.69 8.36 2.08
N GLU A 167 -17.19 9.58 2.14
CA GLU A 167 -16.42 10.24 1.09
C GLU A 167 -15.00 10.43 1.62
N LEU A 168 -14.06 9.68 1.05
CA LEU A 168 -12.67 9.60 1.49
C LEU A 168 -11.79 10.11 0.35
N SER A 169 -10.79 10.95 0.65
CA SER A 169 -9.92 11.50 -0.40
C SER A 169 -8.50 11.70 0.07
N GLY A 170 -7.55 11.49 -0.86
CA GLY A 170 -6.12 11.48 -0.56
C GLY A 170 -5.79 10.29 0.34
N PHE A 171 -4.88 9.42 -0.09
CA PHE A 171 -4.57 8.23 0.66
C PHE A 171 -3.08 8.04 0.81
N HIS A 172 -2.66 7.70 2.02
CA HIS A 172 -1.33 7.17 2.31
C HIS A 172 -1.49 5.68 2.58
N VAL A 173 -0.78 4.84 1.84
CA VAL A 173 -0.86 3.39 1.97
C VAL A 173 0.51 2.90 2.43
N LEU A 174 0.57 2.43 3.67
CA LEU A 174 1.74 1.76 4.22
C LEU A 174 1.57 0.26 4.03
N VAL A 175 2.38 -0.34 3.17
CA VAL A 175 2.37 -1.78 2.89
C VAL A 175 3.49 -2.45 3.67
N GLY A 176 3.14 -3.40 4.54
CA GLY A 176 4.08 -4.15 5.37
C GLY A 176 3.33 -5.10 6.32
N ASP A 177 4.08 -5.74 7.21
CA ASP A 177 3.54 -6.79 8.09
C ASP A 177 3.22 -6.30 9.52
N SER A 178 3.37 -4.99 9.79
CA SER A 178 3.07 -4.39 11.09
C SER A 178 1.59 -4.05 11.25
N SER A 179 1.13 -3.90 12.50
CA SER A 179 -0.22 -3.37 12.82
C SER A 179 -0.44 -1.93 12.30
N SER A 180 0.63 -1.17 12.11
CA SER A 180 0.61 0.16 11.50
C SER A 180 0.47 0.13 9.98
N ALA A 181 0.68 -1.00 9.30
CA ALA A 181 0.37 -1.12 7.88
C ALA A 181 -1.13 -0.91 7.64
N GLY A 182 -1.48 -0.41 6.46
CA GLY A 182 -2.84 -0.10 6.06
C GLY A 182 -2.96 1.13 5.18
N SER A 183 -4.19 1.43 4.78
CA SER A 183 -4.53 2.65 4.07
C SER A 183 -5.07 3.70 5.03
N TYR A 184 -4.62 4.94 4.88
CA TYR A 184 -4.98 6.10 5.70
C TYR A 184 -5.61 7.15 4.80
N ALA A 185 -6.83 7.60 5.13
CA ALA A 185 -7.49 8.67 4.40
C ALA A 185 -7.06 10.04 4.95
N GLN A 186 -6.60 10.94 4.08
CA GLN A 186 -6.20 12.30 4.45
C GLN A 186 -7.39 13.23 4.69
N ARG A 187 -8.53 12.95 4.05
CA ARG A 187 -9.80 13.60 4.35
C ARG A 187 -10.89 12.54 4.38
N ALA A 188 -11.81 12.69 5.31
CA ALA A 188 -12.93 11.79 5.47
C ALA A 188 -14.18 12.57 5.86
N ARG A 189 -15.27 12.33 5.14
CA ARG A 189 -16.60 12.80 5.50
C ARG A 189 -17.54 11.61 5.61
N LEU A 190 -18.06 11.39 6.81
CA LEU A 190 -19.03 10.34 7.07
C LEU A 190 -20.44 10.94 7.09
N THR A 191 -21.38 10.24 6.45
CA THR A 191 -22.79 10.61 6.35
C THR A 191 -23.66 9.38 6.54
N ASN A 192 -24.95 9.57 6.84
CA ASN A 192 -25.90 8.47 7.05
C ASN A 192 -25.41 7.47 8.12
N LEU A 193 -24.90 7.98 9.25
CA LEU A 193 -24.47 7.17 10.38
C LEU A 193 -25.68 6.55 11.08
N GLY A 194 -25.68 5.22 11.25
CA GLY A 194 -26.79 4.48 11.87
C GLY A 194 -26.40 3.07 12.30
N ASP A 195 -27.39 2.30 12.77
CA ASP A 195 -27.25 0.88 13.11
C ASP A 195 -26.08 0.56 14.07
N PHE A 196 -25.93 1.39 15.11
CA PHE A 196 -24.85 1.22 16.08
C PHE A 196 -24.96 -0.08 16.86
N THR A 197 -23.92 -0.91 16.75
CA THR A 197 -23.80 -2.20 17.43
C THR A 197 -22.44 -2.32 18.12
N ARG A 198 -22.39 -3.06 19.23
CA ARG A 198 -21.12 -3.52 19.82
C ARG A 198 -20.47 -4.54 18.89
N CYS A 199 -19.15 -4.52 18.77
CA CYS A 199 -18.37 -5.52 18.03
C CYS A 199 -17.44 -6.31 18.96
N GLN A 200 -16.87 -7.39 18.44
CA GLN A 200 -15.78 -8.12 19.09
C GLN A 200 -14.45 -7.59 18.56
N TRP A 201 -13.53 -7.28 19.47
CA TRP A 201 -12.16 -6.89 19.15
C TRP A 201 -11.48 -7.99 18.31
N GLY A 202 -10.77 -7.61 17.26
CA GLY A 202 -10.14 -8.52 16.29
C GLY A 202 -11.08 -9.18 15.28
N GLY A 203 -12.39 -8.93 15.33
CA GLY A 203 -13.36 -9.51 14.39
C GLY A 203 -13.42 -8.81 13.02
N ASP A 204 -13.76 -9.58 11.98
CA ASP A 204 -13.98 -9.12 10.60
C ASP A 204 -15.25 -8.25 10.41
#